data_AF-A0A1V6VBU6-F1
#
_entry.id   AF-A0A1V6VBU6-F1
#
_cell.length_a   1.000
_cell.length_b   1.000
_cell.length_c   1.000
_cell.angle_alpha   90.00
_cell.angle_beta   90.00
_cell.angle_gamma   90.00
#
_symmetry.space_group_name_H-M   'P 1'
#
loop_
_entity.id
_entity.type
_entity.pdbx_description
1 polymer ?
#
loop_
_entity_poly.entity_id
_entity_poly.type
_entity_poly.pdbx_seq_one_letter_code
_entity_poly.pdbx_strand_id
1 'polypeptide(L)'
;SIFTMNVENKLEMNITFLSPVTPTDLKRQSLVFSYLNVEVSSLDGQEHDVQVYSDISAEWVSGDRNAIAEWEYGTTDGVAYHKVHRQTQLAFTEKSQQGEWGNWYWATDDSKDMTHQSGADTDVRGQFASNGKLNNDDDTNFRAISSTWPVFGFSYDLGSVDSSPVSTLFSLGLTQDEAIQYEGASQYAPVASLWKSYFATELAALSFFHKDYTESSNVASSLDRRVAQDSIATAGQDYLIVTSLSVRQAFGATQLCGTQDKMYMFLKEISSNGNMNTVDVIFPAYPIF
;
A
#
# COMPACT_ATOMS: atom_id res chain seq x y z
N SER A 1 3.84 7.87 -8.14
CA SER A 1 3.34 8.08 -9.51
C SER A 1 2.07 8.90 -9.44
N ILE A 2 1.86 9.80 -10.39
CA ILE A 2 0.65 10.64 -10.47
C ILE A 2 -0.01 10.37 -11.82
N PHE A 3 -1.29 10.08 -11.81
CA PHE A 3 -2.11 9.90 -13.00
C PHE A 3 -3.22 10.95 -13.01
N THR A 4 -3.25 11.77 -14.04
CA THR A 4 -4.32 12.74 -14.24
C THR A 4 -5.37 12.14 -15.17
N MET A 5 -6.60 12.05 -14.70
CA MET A 5 -7.75 11.65 -15.48
C MET A 5 -8.67 12.85 -15.71
N ASN A 6 -9.23 12.91 -16.91
CA ASN A 6 -10.22 13.92 -17.28
C ASN A 6 -11.57 13.24 -17.43
N VAL A 7 -12.60 13.76 -16.75
CA VAL A 7 -13.97 13.23 -16.80
C VAL A 7 -14.83 14.21 -17.57
N GLU A 8 -15.22 13.82 -18.79
CA GLU A 8 -16.07 14.61 -19.71
C GLU A 8 -15.59 16.05 -20.01
N ASN A 9 -14.31 16.36 -19.82
CA ASN A 9 -13.75 17.72 -19.82
C ASN A 9 -14.35 18.67 -18.77
N LYS A 10 -14.97 18.12 -17.73
CA LYS A 10 -15.60 18.86 -16.63
C LYS A 10 -14.83 18.77 -15.32
N LEU A 11 -14.30 17.58 -15.02
CA LEU A 11 -13.54 17.33 -13.80
C LEU A 11 -12.14 16.83 -14.14
N GLU A 12 -11.18 17.23 -13.32
CA GLU A 12 -9.86 16.61 -13.24
C GLU A 12 -9.83 15.73 -12.01
N MET A 13 -9.27 14.54 -12.16
CA MET A 13 -8.99 13.64 -11.06
C MET A 13 -7.49 13.32 -11.06
N ASN A 14 -6.77 13.85 -10.07
CA ASN A 14 -5.35 13.62 -9.85
C ASN A 14 -5.16 12.47 -8.86
N ILE A 15 -4.73 11.32 -9.39
CA ILE A 15 -4.54 10.08 -8.64
C ILE A 15 -3.06 9.90 -8.33
N THR A 16 -2.70 10.05 -7.06
CA THR A 16 -1.32 9.93 -6.58
C THR A 16 -1.12 8.61 -5.83
N PHE A 17 -0.28 7.75 -6.40
CA PHE A 17 0.26 6.57 -5.71
C PHE A 17 1.60 6.92 -5.07
N LEU A 18 1.67 6.82 -3.74
CA LEU A 18 2.86 7.13 -2.97
C LEU A 18 3.27 5.94 -2.11
N SER A 19 4.43 5.36 -2.42
CA SER A 19 5.15 4.43 -1.55
C SER A 19 6.37 5.20 -1.00
N PRO A 20 6.29 5.75 0.23
CA PRO A 20 7.34 6.62 0.75
C PRO A 20 8.66 5.86 0.91
N VAL A 21 9.77 6.49 0.50
CA VAL A 21 11.13 6.02 0.80
C VAL A 21 11.71 6.96 1.85
N THR A 22 12.09 6.40 3.00
CA THR A 22 12.50 7.16 4.20
C THR A 22 13.79 6.58 4.78
N PRO A 23 14.94 6.68 4.08
CA PRO A 23 16.15 5.91 4.41
C PRO A 23 16.74 6.20 5.80
N THR A 24 16.46 7.39 6.33
CA THR A 24 16.96 7.85 7.65
C THR A 24 15.93 7.70 8.77
N ASP A 25 14.72 7.22 8.46
CA ASP A 25 13.66 6.96 9.43
C ASP A 25 13.24 5.48 9.34
N LEU A 26 13.89 4.65 10.14
CA LEU A 26 13.67 3.21 10.13
C LEU A 26 12.29 2.81 10.67
N LYS A 27 11.61 3.69 11.41
CA LYS A 27 10.23 3.45 11.83
C LYS A 27 9.31 3.50 10.62
N ARG A 28 9.38 4.59 9.83
CA ARG A 28 8.59 4.74 8.60
C ARG A 28 8.99 3.73 7.53
N GLN A 29 10.30 3.54 7.31
CA GLN A 29 10.82 2.61 6.31
C GLN A 29 10.47 1.15 6.60
N SER A 30 10.20 0.80 7.87
CA SER A 30 9.81 -0.57 8.24
C SER A 30 8.35 -0.93 7.89
N LEU A 31 7.53 0.04 7.51
CA LEU A 31 6.13 -0.16 7.16
C LEU A 31 6.00 -0.50 5.68
N VAL A 32 5.54 -1.72 5.37
CA VAL A 32 5.23 -2.17 4.00
C VAL A 32 3.85 -1.65 3.60
N PHE A 33 3.77 -0.34 3.41
CA PHE A 33 2.52 0.38 3.15
C PHE A 33 2.68 1.38 2.00
N SER A 34 1.57 1.77 1.39
CA SER A 34 1.49 2.76 0.32
C SER A 34 0.18 3.52 0.40
N TYR A 35 0.18 4.77 -0.06
CA TYR A 35 -1.00 5.61 -0.17
C TYR A 35 -1.54 5.64 -1.60
N LEU A 36 -2.84 5.82 -1.69
CA LEU A 36 -3.55 6.28 -2.88
C LEU A 36 -4.31 7.55 -2.48
N ASN A 37 -3.89 8.71 -2.99
CA ASN A 37 -4.65 9.95 -2.83
C ASN A 37 -5.39 10.27 -4.13
N VAL A 38 -6.71 10.45 -4.06
CA VAL A 38 -7.54 10.83 -5.19
C VAL A 38 -8.02 12.26 -4.95
N GLU A 39 -7.49 13.20 -5.71
CA GLU A 39 -7.89 14.60 -5.66
C GLU A 39 -8.79 14.92 -6.85
N VAL A 40 -9.94 15.55 -6.61
CA VAL A 40 -10.91 15.93 -7.66
C VAL A 40 -11.16 17.43 -7.62
N SER A 41 -11.17 18.07 -8.78
CA SER A 41 -11.54 19.48 -8.93
C SER A 41 -12.25 19.75 -10.26
N SER A 42 -13.11 20.77 -10.28
CA SER A 42 -13.74 21.27 -11.51
C SER A 42 -12.73 21.93 -12.44
N LEU A 43 -12.77 21.54 -13.72
CA LEU A 43 -12.01 22.12 -14.82
C LEU A 43 -12.80 23.19 -15.60
N ASP A 44 -14.13 23.11 -15.57
CA ASP A 44 -15.00 24.03 -16.32
C ASP A 44 -15.51 25.22 -15.48
N GLY A 45 -15.13 25.26 -14.20
CA GLY A 45 -15.53 26.28 -13.24
C GLY A 45 -16.99 26.18 -12.80
N GLN A 46 -17.70 25.10 -13.14
CA GLN A 46 -19.01 24.76 -12.60
C GLN A 46 -18.88 23.82 -11.40
N GLU A 47 -19.91 23.81 -10.56
CA GLU A 47 -20.09 22.84 -9.50
C GLU A 47 -20.60 21.50 -10.07
N HIS A 48 -20.04 20.38 -9.60
CA HIS A 48 -20.48 19.03 -9.97
C HIS A 48 -20.66 18.17 -8.73
N ASP A 49 -21.74 17.40 -8.67
CA ASP A 49 -21.93 16.37 -7.64
C ASP A 49 -21.01 15.18 -7.95
N VAL A 50 -20.10 14.84 -7.04
CA VAL A 50 -19.06 13.82 -7.27
C VAL A 50 -19.08 12.75 -6.18
N GLN A 51 -19.01 11.50 -6.62
CA GLN A 51 -18.71 10.36 -5.76
C GLN A 51 -17.45 9.64 -6.24
N VAL A 52 -16.63 9.16 -5.31
CA VAL A 52 -15.41 8.39 -5.57
C VAL A 52 -15.58 6.97 -5.04
N TYR A 53 -15.15 5.98 -5.82
CA TYR A 53 -15.11 4.57 -5.41
C TYR A 53 -13.73 3.99 -5.65
N SER A 54 -13.26 3.18 -4.70
CA SER A 54 -12.04 2.39 -4.84
C SER A 54 -12.15 1.07 -4.09
N ASP A 55 -11.68 -0.01 -4.71
CA ASP A 55 -11.62 -1.33 -4.10
C ASP A 55 -10.25 -2.00 -4.29
N ILE A 56 -10.01 -3.00 -3.45
CA ILE A 56 -9.05 -4.07 -3.71
C ILE A 56 -9.78 -5.41 -3.78
N SER A 57 -9.17 -6.40 -4.43
CA SER A 57 -9.70 -7.78 -4.46
C SER A 57 -8.96 -8.69 -3.48
N ALA A 58 -9.51 -9.86 -3.18
CA ALA A 58 -8.81 -10.88 -2.40
C ALA A 58 -7.54 -11.42 -3.08
N GLU A 59 -7.25 -11.03 -4.33
CA GLU A 59 -6.08 -11.48 -5.07
C GLU A 59 -4.75 -11.06 -4.47
N TRP A 60 -4.73 -10.06 -3.59
CA TRP A 60 -3.55 -9.62 -2.85
C TRP A 60 -3.03 -10.68 -1.85
N VAL A 61 -3.90 -11.56 -1.35
CA VAL A 61 -3.54 -12.42 -0.20
C VAL A 61 -2.76 -13.68 -0.56
N SER A 62 -2.75 -14.09 -1.83
CA SER A 62 -2.03 -15.29 -2.29
C SER A 62 -2.01 -15.37 -3.81
N GLY A 63 -0.89 -15.82 -4.38
CA GLY A 63 -0.81 -16.20 -5.80
C GLY A 63 -1.55 -17.49 -6.17
N ASP A 64 -2.10 -18.24 -5.20
CA ASP A 64 -3.02 -19.34 -5.44
C ASP A 64 -4.47 -18.86 -5.41
N ARG A 65 -5.07 -18.70 -6.59
CA ARG A 65 -6.46 -18.24 -6.72
C ARG A 65 -7.52 -19.24 -6.21
N ASN A 66 -7.13 -20.45 -5.82
CA ASN A 66 -8.01 -21.40 -5.14
C ASN A 66 -7.91 -21.33 -3.61
N ALA A 67 -6.95 -20.59 -3.05
CA ALA A 67 -6.85 -20.40 -1.62
C ALA A 67 -8.08 -19.66 -1.09
N ILE A 68 -8.55 -20.05 0.09
CA ILE A 68 -9.65 -19.36 0.77
C ILE A 68 -9.12 -18.07 1.38
N ALA A 69 -9.75 -16.96 1.03
CA ALA A 69 -9.53 -15.67 1.67
C ALA A 69 -10.53 -15.50 2.81
N GLU A 70 -10.07 -14.86 3.88
CA GLU A 70 -10.84 -14.45 5.04
C GLU A 70 -10.64 -12.96 5.24
N TRP A 71 -11.68 -12.28 5.70
CA TRP A 71 -11.67 -10.83 5.81
C TRP A 71 -12.59 -10.32 6.91
N GLU A 72 -12.33 -9.09 7.32
CA GLU A 72 -13.16 -8.35 8.27
C GLU A 72 -13.11 -6.85 7.96
N TYR A 73 -14.16 -6.15 8.34
CA TYR A 73 -14.22 -4.69 8.37
C TYR A 73 -14.07 -4.19 9.81
N GLY A 74 -13.43 -3.04 9.99
CA GLY A 74 -13.34 -2.40 11.30
C GLY A 74 -12.96 -0.93 11.21
N THR A 75 -12.98 -0.26 12.36
CA THR A 75 -12.49 1.11 12.51
C THR A 75 -11.50 1.19 13.66
N THR A 76 -10.52 2.08 13.53
CA THR A 76 -9.52 2.32 14.56
C THR A 76 -9.04 3.77 14.50
N ASP A 77 -9.22 4.51 15.60
CA ASP A 77 -8.72 5.89 15.73
C ASP A 77 -9.09 6.80 14.53
N GLY A 78 -10.34 6.73 14.06
CA GLY A 78 -10.83 7.52 12.92
C GLY A 78 -10.40 7.00 11.54
N VAL A 79 -9.88 5.78 11.45
CA VAL A 79 -9.52 5.10 10.20
C VAL A 79 -10.40 3.87 10.02
N ALA A 80 -11.14 3.80 8.91
CA ALA A 80 -11.89 2.62 8.51
C ALA A 80 -11.00 1.69 7.69
N TYR A 81 -11.14 0.38 7.85
CA TYR A 81 -10.32 -0.60 7.13
C TYR A 81 -11.06 -1.89 6.81
N HIS A 82 -10.70 -2.48 5.68
CA HIS A 82 -10.87 -3.90 5.39
C HIS A 82 -9.54 -4.60 5.67
N LYS A 83 -9.56 -5.63 6.50
CA LYS A 83 -8.44 -6.55 6.72
C LYS A 83 -8.71 -7.81 5.92
N VAL A 84 -7.76 -8.24 5.11
CA VAL A 84 -7.91 -9.39 4.20
C VAL A 84 -6.67 -10.27 4.30
N HIS A 85 -6.87 -11.58 4.43
CA HIS A 85 -5.76 -12.51 4.53
C HIS A 85 -6.11 -13.90 3.99
N ARG A 86 -5.08 -14.72 3.73
CA ARG A 86 -5.29 -16.16 3.46
C ARG A 86 -5.80 -16.80 4.75
N GLN A 87 -6.90 -17.55 4.68
CA GLN A 87 -7.50 -18.19 5.87
C GLN A 87 -6.51 -19.17 6.51
N THR A 88 -5.92 -20.05 5.71
CA THR A 88 -4.77 -20.85 6.13
C THR A 88 -3.51 -20.03 5.83
N GLN A 89 -2.78 -19.56 6.83
CA GLN A 89 -1.54 -18.81 6.59
C GLN A 89 -0.38 -19.78 6.31
N LEU A 90 0.40 -19.56 5.25
CA LEU A 90 1.59 -20.36 4.94
C LEU A 90 2.83 -19.49 5.08
N ALA A 91 3.40 -19.48 6.29
CA ALA A 91 4.59 -18.67 6.58
C ALA A 91 5.76 -19.09 5.68
N PHE A 92 6.47 -18.09 5.14
CA PHE A 92 7.67 -18.25 4.32
C PHE A 92 7.47 -19.06 3.03
N THR A 93 6.24 -19.16 2.52
CA THR A 93 5.97 -19.73 1.19
C THR A 93 5.59 -18.65 0.18
N GLU A 94 5.90 -18.92 -1.08
CA GLU A 94 5.62 -18.04 -2.20
C GLU A 94 4.85 -18.81 -3.28
N LYS A 95 3.79 -18.19 -3.81
CA LYS A 95 3.11 -18.64 -5.03
C LYS A 95 3.05 -17.49 -6.01
N SER A 96 3.51 -17.70 -7.23
CA SER A 96 3.45 -16.70 -8.31
C SER A 96 4.01 -15.33 -7.87
N GLN A 97 5.17 -15.32 -7.19
CA GLN A 97 5.83 -14.11 -6.68
C GLN A 97 5.09 -13.36 -5.56
N GLN A 98 4.12 -14.01 -4.90
CA GLN A 98 3.39 -13.45 -3.76
C GLN A 98 3.59 -14.33 -2.52
N GLY A 99 3.90 -13.69 -1.39
CA GLY A 99 3.89 -14.36 -0.10
C GLY A 99 2.49 -14.88 0.25
N GLU A 100 2.41 -16.02 0.91
CA GLU A 100 1.14 -16.67 1.27
C GLU A 100 0.76 -16.50 2.75
N TRP A 101 1.34 -15.48 3.41
CA TRP A 101 1.06 -15.09 4.79
C TRP A 101 1.17 -13.58 5.01
N GLY A 102 0.59 -13.12 6.11
CA GLY A 102 0.39 -11.73 6.48
C GLY A 102 -1.07 -11.30 6.36
N ASN A 103 -1.32 -10.10 6.87
CA ASN A 103 -2.61 -9.42 6.83
C ASN A 103 -2.49 -8.18 5.95
N TRP A 104 -3.28 -8.11 4.89
CA TRP A 104 -3.45 -6.92 4.09
C TRP A 104 -4.49 -6.01 4.73
N TYR A 105 -4.20 -4.72 4.76
CA TYR A 105 -5.11 -3.68 5.19
C TYR A 105 -5.38 -2.72 4.03
N TRP A 106 -6.65 -2.53 3.70
CA TRP A 106 -7.13 -1.48 2.81
C TRP A 106 -7.94 -0.50 3.63
N ALA A 107 -7.51 0.75 3.70
CA ALA A 107 -8.01 1.70 4.69
C ALA A 107 -8.23 3.11 4.14
N THR A 108 -9.06 3.88 4.84
CA THR A 108 -9.43 5.26 4.50
C THR A 108 -9.95 5.98 5.75
N ASP A 109 -10.28 7.27 5.65
CA ASP A 109 -10.81 8.04 6.79
C ASP A 109 -12.22 7.56 7.19
N ASP A 110 -12.43 7.23 8.47
CA ASP A 110 -13.75 6.91 9.00
C ASP A 110 -14.59 8.19 9.09
N SER A 111 -15.40 8.44 8.05
CA SER A 111 -16.17 9.67 7.89
C SER A 111 -17.65 9.36 7.62
N LYS A 112 -18.52 10.31 7.96
CA LYS A 112 -19.97 10.21 7.73
C LYS A 112 -20.35 10.13 6.23
N ASP A 113 -19.47 10.61 5.37
CA ASP A 113 -19.67 10.71 3.92
C ASP A 113 -19.08 9.48 3.19
N MET A 114 -18.48 8.56 3.96
CA MET A 114 -17.92 7.30 3.49
C MET A 114 -18.92 6.16 3.70
N THR A 115 -19.00 5.27 2.72
CA THR A 115 -19.67 3.98 2.85
C THR A 115 -18.76 2.84 2.40
N HIS A 116 -18.90 1.67 2.98
CA HIS A 116 -18.09 0.48 2.68
C HIS A 116 -18.96 -0.69 2.23
N GLN A 117 -18.35 -1.65 1.56
CA GLN A 117 -18.96 -2.96 1.34
C GLN A 117 -17.90 -4.00 0.98
N SER A 118 -18.06 -5.22 1.52
CA SER A 118 -17.35 -6.40 1.02
C SER A 118 -18.32 -7.35 0.32
N GLY A 119 -17.86 -8.10 -0.68
CA GLY A 119 -18.73 -9.01 -1.44
C GLY A 119 -18.20 -9.37 -2.81
N ALA A 120 -19.06 -9.94 -3.66
CA ALA A 120 -18.72 -10.25 -5.04
C ALA A 120 -18.46 -8.97 -5.86
N ASP A 121 -17.43 -8.98 -6.70
CA ASP A 121 -17.01 -7.85 -7.52
C ASP A 121 -18.14 -7.22 -8.36
N THR A 122 -18.98 -8.06 -8.97
CA THR A 122 -20.13 -7.59 -9.76
C THR A 122 -21.16 -6.86 -8.92
N ASP A 123 -21.36 -7.28 -7.68
CA ASP A 123 -22.42 -6.78 -6.81
C ASP A 123 -21.97 -5.49 -6.14
N VAL A 124 -20.74 -5.45 -5.61
CA VAL A 124 -20.18 -4.26 -4.95
C VAL A 124 -19.96 -3.13 -5.96
N ARG A 125 -19.33 -3.42 -7.10
CA ARG A 125 -19.11 -2.40 -8.14
C ARG A 125 -20.43 -1.98 -8.81
N GLY A 126 -21.35 -2.92 -9.01
CA GLY A 126 -22.68 -2.66 -9.55
C GLY A 126 -23.53 -1.77 -8.64
N GLN A 127 -23.43 -1.99 -7.33
CA GLN A 127 -24.07 -1.17 -6.30
C GLN A 127 -23.61 0.29 -6.38
N PHE A 128 -22.30 0.54 -6.43
CA PHE A 128 -21.78 1.88 -6.60
C PHE A 128 -22.19 2.49 -7.95
N ALA A 129 -22.02 1.76 -9.05
CA ALA A 129 -22.36 2.26 -10.39
C ALA A 129 -23.84 2.66 -10.53
N SER A 130 -24.74 2.01 -9.80
CA SER A 130 -26.19 2.28 -9.87
C SER A 130 -26.65 3.34 -8.89
N ASN A 131 -25.97 3.52 -7.75
CA ASN A 131 -26.49 4.31 -6.63
C ASN A 131 -25.53 5.41 -6.13
N GLY A 132 -24.29 5.47 -6.64
CA GLY A 132 -23.24 6.38 -6.18
C GLY A 132 -22.70 6.09 -4.77
N LYS A 133 -23.14 5.00 -4.12
CA LYS A 133 -22.73 4.64 -2.76
C LYS A 133 -22.84 3.14 -2.49
N LEU A 134 -22.15 2.69 -1.45
CA LEU A 134 -22.20 1.32 -0.94
C LEU A 134 -23.22 1.16 0.20
N ASN A 135 -23.49 -0.09 0.57
CA ASN A 135 -24.57 -0.42 1.50
C ASN A 135 -24.18 -0.43 2.98
N ASN A 136 -22.89 -0.22 3.32
CA ASN A 136 -22.34 -0.49 4.66
C ASN A 136 -22.62 -1.94 5.07
N ASP A 137 -22.21 -2.86 4.21
CA ASP A 137 -22.50 -4.28 4.36
C ASP A 137 -21.22 -5.12 4.36
N ASP A 138 -21.20 -6.09 5.26
CA ASP A 138 -20.07 -6.97 5.52
C ASP A 138 -20.42 -8.39 5.13
N ASP A 139 -19.90 -8.84 3.98
CA ASP A 139 -20.02 -10.22 3.58
C ASP A 139 -19.18 -11.11 4.50
N THR A 140 -19.80 -12.06 5.20
CA THR A 140 -19.10 -13.01 6.08
C THR A 140 -18.93 -14.40 5.45
N ASN A 141 -19.26 -14.57 4.16
CA ASN A 141 -19.14 -15.83 3.45
C ASN A 141 -17.76 -15.98 2.80
N PHE A 142 -16.76 -16.33 3.62
CA PHE A 142 -15.38 -16.57 3.21
C PHE A 142 -15.27 -17.70 2.20
N ARG A 143 -14.46 -17.48 1.16
CA ARG A 143 -14.41 -18.36 -0.01
C ARG A 143 -13.08 -18.29 -0.75
N ALA A 144 -12.89 -19.21 -1.68
CA ALA A 144 -11.76 -19.19 -2.58
C ALA A 144 -11.68 -17.83 -3.30
N ILE A 145 -10.47 -17.30 -3.48
CA ILE A 145 -10.26 -16.00 -4.14
C ILE A 145 -11.00 -15.98 -5.50
N SER A 146 -10.93 -17.06 -6.28
CA SER A 146 -11.60 -17.20 -7.58
C SER A 146 -13.11 -17.46 -7.58
N SER A 147 -13.71 -17.62 -6.41
CA SER A 147 -15.15 -17.87 -6.29
C SER A 147 -15.88 -16.56 -6.00
N THR A 148 -16.70 -16.10 -6.95
CA THR A 148 -17.46 -14.83 -6.84
C THR A 148 -16.57 -13.71 -6.30
N TRP A 149 -15.52 -13.42 -7.07
CA TRP A 149 -14.33 -12.61 -6.72
C TRP A 149 -14.58 -11.63 -5.58
N PRO A 150 -14.10 -11.92 -4.36
CA PRO A 150 -14.29 -11.03 -3.22
C PRO A 150 -13.54 -9.72 -3.44
N VAL A 151 -14.24 -8.60 -3.27
CA VAL A 151 -13.68 -7.23 -3.28
C VAL A 151 -14.08 -6.48 -2.01
N PHE A 152 -13.30 -5.45 -1.72
CA PHE A 152 -13.35 -4.66 -0.48
C PHE A 152 -13.41 -3.18 -0.85
N GLY A 153 -14.64 -2.69 -0.99
CA GLY A 153 -14.92 -1.36 -1.52
C GLY A 153 -15.07 -0.30 -0.43
N PHE A 154 -14.59 0.88 -0.76
CA PHE A 154 -14.96 2.14 -0.14
C PHE A 154 -15.55 3.07 -1.18
N SER A 155 -16.52 3.88 -0.79
CA SER A 155 -16.99 5.00 -1.58
C SER A 155 -17.19 6.24 -0.71
N TYR A 156 -16.98 7.41 -1.31
CA TYR A 156 -17.16 8.72 -0.69
C TYR A 156 -18.12 9.54 -1.52
N ASP A 157 -19.04 10.23 -0.85
CA ASP A 157 -19.79 11.33 -1.43
C ASP A 157 -19.05 12.64 -1.17
N LEU A 158 -18.45 13.23 -2.21
CA LEU A 158 -17.74 14.50 -2.10
C LEU A 158 -18.68 15.69 -2.17
N GLY A 159 -19.97 15.46 -2.47
CA GLY A 159 -20.95 16.50 -2.70
C GLY A 159 -20.60 17.37 -3.90
N SER A 160 -20.91 18.66 -3.80
CA SER A 160 -20.64 19.66 -4.84
C SER A 160 -19.16 20.06 -4.84
N VAL A 161 -18.44 19.64 -5.89
CA VAL A 161 -17.02 19.95 -6.12
C VAL A 161 -16.90 21.09 -7.12
N ASP A 162 -16.21 22.17 -6.71
CA ASP A 162 -15.87 23.31 -7.55
C ASP A 162 -14.37 23.28 -7.95
N SER A 163 -13.80 24.43 -8.32
CA SER A 163 -12.37 24.53 -8.66
C SER A 163 -11.41 24.27 -7.50
N SER A 164 -11.91 24.23 -6.26
CA SER A 164 -11.15 23.91 -5.05
C SER A 164 -11.01 22.39 -4.94
N PRO A 165 -9.79 21.84 -4.97
CA PRO A 165 -9.63 20.40 -4.96
C PRO A 165 -10.11 19.76 -3.65
N VAL A 166 -10.81 18.63 -3.77
CA VAL A 166 -11.23 17.78 -2.67
C VAL A 166 -10.48 16.45 -2.76
N SER A 167 -9.83 16.03 -1.67
CA SER A 167 -9.00 14.83 -1.62
C SER A 167 -9.67 13.70 -0.82
N THR A 168 -9.57 12.48 -1.33
CA THR A 168 -9.86 11.24 -0.61
C THR A 168 -8.58 10.42 -0.49
N LEU A 169 -8.19 10.11 0.74
CA LEU A 169 -6.98 9.34 1.03
C LEU A 169 -7.32 7.87 1.32
N PHE A 170 -6.59 6.98 0.66
CA PHE A 170 -6.58 5.56 0.95
C PHE A 170 -5.18 5.09 1.32
N SER A 171 -5.10 3.98 2.06
CA SER A 171 -3.86 3.31 2.41
C SER A 171 -3.97 1.81 2.19
N LEU A 172 -2.96 1.23 1.55
CA LEU A 172 -2.81 -0.20 1.36
C LEU A 172 -1.53 -0.65 2.06
N GLY A 173 -1.60 -1.67 2.90
CA GLY A 173 -0.41 -2.20 3.54
C GLY A 173 -0.47 -3.69 3.84
N LEU A 174 0.71 -4.28 3.90
CA LEU A 174 0.92 -5.66 4.33
C LEU A 174 1.59 -5.65 5.69
N THR A 175 1.00 -6.37 6.64
CA THR A 175 1.61 -6.63 7.94
C THR A 175 1.94 -8.12 8.04
N GLN A 176 3.19 -8.40 8.37
CA GLN A 176 3.68 -9.73 8.64
C GLN A 176 4.35 -9.69 10.00
N ASP A 177 3.94 -10.57 10.90
CA ASP A 177 4.53 -10.62 12.23
C ASP A 177 5.99 -11.07 12.18
N GLU A 178 6.21 -12.15 11.43
CA GLU A 178 7.52 -12.68 11.07
C GLU A 178 7.68 -12.51 9.56
N ALA A 179 8.69 -11.76 9.14
CA ALA A 179 8.88 -11.45 7.73
C ALA A 179 9.86 -12.39 7.05
N ILE A 180 10.89 -12.86 7.77
CA ILE A 180 11.98 -13.63 7.19
C ILE A 180 12.34 -14.81 8.07
N GLN A 181 12.50 -15.99 7.47
CA GLN A 181 13.13 -17.14 8.10
C GLN A 181 14.64 -17.07 7.85
N TYR A 182 15.45 -17.03 8.91
CA TYR A 182 16.88 -16.71 8.82
C TYR A 182 17.75 -17.77 9.51
N GLU A 183 18.77 -18.24 8.79
CA GLU A 183 19.87 -19.04 9.35
C GLU A 183 20.92 -18.10 9.96
N GLY A 184 20.74 -17.78 11.24
CA GLY A 184 21.72 -17.00 11.99
C GLY A 184 22.88 -17.87 12.47
N ALA A 185 23.93 -17.24 13.01
CA ALA A 185 25.10 -17.95 13.54
C ALA A 185 24.80 -18.97 14.66
N SER A 186 23.64 -18.85 15.31
CA SER A 186 23.25 -19.69 16.45
C SER A 186 22.06 -20.60 16.18
N GLN A 187 21.16 -20.24 15.26
CA GLN A 187 19.96 -21.02 14.95
C GLN A 187 19.28 -20.55 13.66
N TYR A 188 18.54 -21.49 13.05
CA TYR A 188 17.51 -21.23 12.05
C TYR A 188 16.21 -20.81 12.74
N ALA A 189 15.82 -19.55 12.60
CA ALA A 189 14.63 -19.01 13.26
C ALA A 189 13.97 -17.89 12.45
N PRO A 190 12.65 -17.69 12.63
CA PRO A 190 11.98 -16.53 12.09
C PRO A 190 12.48 -15.24 12.75
N VAL A 191 12.49 -14.16 11.98
CA VAL A 191 12.84 -12.81 12.41
C VAL A 191 11.60 -11.94 12.24
N ALA A 192 11.21 -11.29 13.33
CA ALA A 192 10.07 -10.37 13.35
C ALA A 192 10.28 -9.20 12.37
N SER A 193 9.21 -8.70 11.78
CA SER A 193 9.27 -7.43 11.04
C SER A 193 9.66 -6.27 11.97
N LEU A 194 10.48 -5.34 11.49
CA LEU A 194 11.01 -4.26 12.35
C LEU A 194 9.90 -3.35 12.90
N TRP A 195 8.78 -3.19 12.18
CA TRP A 195 7.65 -2.36 12.64
C TRP A 195 7.12 -2.80 14.01
N LYS A 196 7.21 -4.10 14.36
CA LYS A 196 6.80 -4.62 15.67
C LYS A 196 7.60 -4.06 16.85
N SER A 197 8.78 -3.52 16.57
CA SER A 197 9.59 -2.85 17.60
C SER A 197 9.15 -1.40 17.87
N TYR A 198 8.29 -0.84 17.01
CA TYR A 198 7.77 0.52 17.13
C TYR A 198 6.27 0.58 17.45
N PHE A 199 5.51 -0.45 17.07
CA PHE A 199 4.05 -0.51 17.24
C PHE A 199 3.65 -1.78 17.97
N ALA A 200 2.76 -1.63 18.96
CA ALA A 200 2.26 -2.76 19.75
C ALA A 200 1.28 -3.66 18.98
N THR A 201 0.59 -3.12 17.98
CA THR A 201 -0.41 -3.83 17.17
C THR A 201 -0.35 -3.41 15.71
N GLU A 202 -0.86 -4.26 14.82
CA GLU A 202 -1.03 -3.95 13.39
C GLU A 202 -1.90 -2.71 13.19
N LEU A 203 -2.98 -2.57 13.95
CA LEU A 203 -3.89 -1.41 13.89
C LEU A 203 -3.21 -0.10 14.31
N ALA A 204 -2.29 -0.14 15.28
CA ALA A 204 -1.51 1.03 15.65
C ALA A 204 -0.53 1.43 14.54
N ALA A 205 0.06 0.46 13.84
CA ALA A 205 0.91 0.70 12.66
C ALA A 205 0.10 1.28 11.49
N LEU A 206 -1.07 0.71 11.20
CA LEU A 206 -2.01 1.18 10.18
C LEU A 206 -2.45 2.63 10.45
N SER A 207 -2.92 2.92 11.66
CA SER A 207 -3.40 4.25 12.03
C SER A 207 -2.28 5.30 11.97
N PHE A 208 -1.08 4.95 12.47
CA PHE A 208 0.09 5.81 12.33
C PHE A 208 0.40 6.08 10.87
N PHE A 209 0.48 5.06 10.02
CA PHE A 209 0.77 5.24 8.60
C PHE A 209 -0.28 6.14 7.95
N HIS A 210 -1.56 5.81 8.06
CA HIS A 210 -2.63 6.56 7.40
C HIS A 210 -2.58 8.07 7.73
N LYS A 211 -2.41 8.39 9.02
CA LYS A 211 -2.36 9.78 9.51
C LYS A 211 -1.05 10.51 9.23
N ASP A 212 0.00 9.79 8.83
CA ASP A 212 1.31 10.36 8.55
C ASP A 212 1.45 10.85 7.10
N TYR A 213 0.39 10.78 6.28
CA TYR A 213 0.43 11.10 4.85
C TYR A 213 1.15 12.41 4.52
N THR A 214 0.81 13.52 5.20
CA THR A 214 1.45 14.82 4.95
C THR A 214 2.97 14.78 5.20
N GLU A 215 3.39 14.19 6.31
CA GLU A 215 4.81 14.12 6.66
C GLU A 215 5.55 13.14 5.75
N SER A 216 5.00 11.94 5.55
CA SER A 216 5.50 10.94 4.59
C SER A 216 5.66 11.52 3.18
N SER A 217 4.69 12.31 2.71
CA SER A 217 4.73 12.99 1.42
C SER A 217 5.84 14.05 1.37
N ASN A 218 6.01 14.84 2.43
CA ASN A 218 7.07 15.84 2.53
C ASN A 218 8.47 15.21 2.53
N VAL A 219 8.66 14.13 3.29
CA VAL A 219 9.94 13.41 3.35
C VAL A 219 10.27 12.78 2.01
N ALA A 220 9.32 12.06 1.40
CA ALA A 220 9.50 11.44 0.09
C ALA A 220 9.80 12.49 -1.01
N SER A 221 9.04 13.60 -1.03
CA SER A 221 9.25 14.70 -1.99
C SER A 221 10.60 15.40 -1.80
N SER A 222 11.12 15.43 -0.58
CA SER A 222 12.44 16.00 -0.30
C SER A 222 13.56 15.10 -0.81
N LEU A 223 13.42 13.78 -0.64
CA LEU A 223 14.34 12.82 -1.24
C LEU A 223 14.29 12.88 -2.77
N ASP A 224 13.10 12.88 -3.37
CA ASP A 224 12.92 12.96 -4.82
C ASP A 224 13.56 14.23 -5.40
N ARG A 225 13.39 15.39 -4.75
CA ARG A 225 14.04 16.65 -5.17
C ARG A 225 15.55 16.57 -5.10
N ARG A 226 16.11 15.97 -4.05
CA ARG A 226 17.57 15.80 -3.90
C ARG A 226 18.11 14.89 -5.01
N VAL A 227 17.50 13.74 -5.24
CA VAL A 227 17.87 12.81 -6.33
C VAL A 227 17.79 13.52 -7.67
N ALA A 228 16.72 14.28 -7.93
CA ALA A 228 16.56 15.02 -9.17
C ALA A 228 17.66 16.07 -9.38
N GLN A 229 17.94 16.89 -8.37
CA GLN A 229 18.95 17.94 -8.43
C GLN A 229 20.36 17.35 -8.65
N ASP A 230 20.75 16.38 -7.84
CA ASP A 230 22.08 15.77 -7.89
C ASP A 230 22.31 15.04 -9.23
N SER A 231 21.31 14.31 -9.72
CA SER A 231 21.40 13.57 -10.98
C SER A 231 21.45 14.50 -12.20
N ILE A 232 20.60 15.53 -12.24
CA ILE A 232 20.63 16.52 -13.35
C ILE A 232 21.98 17.25 -13.37
N ALA A 233 22.47 17.70 -12.22
CA ALA A 233 23.75 18.39 -12.12
C ALA A 233 24.93 17.51 -12.58
N THR A 234 24.84 16.20 -12.37
CA THR A 234 25.88 15.24 -12.73
C THR A 234 25.86 14.88 -14.22
N ALA A 235 24.69 14.52 -14.77
CA ALA A 235 24.61 13.95 -16.12
C ALA A 235 23.26 14.20 -16.84
N GLY A 236 22.48 15.19 -16.40
CA GLY A 236 21.27 15.63 -17.08
C GLY A 236 20.04 14.73 -16.91
N GLN A 237 19.06 14.93 -17.79
CA GLN A 237 17.72 14.36 -17.63
C GLN A 237 17.68 12.83 -17.74
N ASP A 238 18.44 12.24 -18.65
CA ASP A 238 18.47 10.78 -18.84
C ASP A 238 19.02 10.08 -17.59
N TYR A 239 19.98 10.70 -16.91
CA TYR A 239 20.53 10.15 -15.66
C TYR A 239 19.54 10.26 -14.49
N LEU A 240 18.73 11.33 -14.43
CA LEU A 240 17.62 11.43 -13.49
C LEU A 240 16.62 10.28 -13.70
N ILE A 241 16.27 9.95 -14.94
CA ILE A 241 15.35 8.83 -15.22
C ILE A 241 15.89 7.53 -14.63
N VAL A 242 17.17 7.21 -14.84
CA VAL A 242 17.79 6.01 -14.29
C VAL A 242 17.79 6.03 -12.76
N THR A 243 18.31 7.10 -12.16
CA THR A 243 18.50 7.20 -10.70
C THR A 243 17.19 7.19 -9.91
N SER A 244 16.15 7.89 -10.39
CA SER A 244 14.82 7.87 -9.75
C SER A 244 14.16 6.48 -9.77
N LEU A 245 14.36 5.71 -10.84
CA LEU A 245 13.92 4.31 -10.89
C LEU A 245 14.75 3.42 -9.98
N SER A 246 16.08 3.61 -9.95
CA SER A 246 16.99 2.83 -9.09
C SER A 246 16.67 2.97 -7.61
N VAL A 247 16.29 4.16 -7.13
CA VAL A 247 15.84 4.36 -5.73
C VAL A 247 14.66 3.46 -5.40
N ARG A 248 13.64 3.46 -6.25
CA ARG A 248 12.43 2.64 -6.02
C ARG A 248 12.74 1.15 -6.04
N GLN A 249 13.58 0.70 -6.97
CA GLN A 249 13.96 -0.70 -7.10
C GLN A 249 14.79 -1.19 -5.91
N ALA A 250 15.79 -0.41 -5.50
CA ALA A 250 16.67 -0.79 -4.39
C ALA A 250 15.90 -0.90 -3.08
N PHE A 251 15.13 0.13 -2.71
CA PHE A 251 14.36 0.10 -1.46
C PHE A 251 13.17 -0.87 -1.52
N GLY A 252 12.52 -1.00 -2.67
CA GLY A 252 11.42 -1.96 -2.87
C GLY A 252 11.84 -3.42 -2.77
N ALA A 253 13.13 -3.72 -2.90
CA ALA A 253 13.70 -5.05 -2.71
C ALA A 253 14.14 -5.33 -1.27
N THR A 254 14.01 -4.36 -0.36
CA THR A 254 14.43 -4.50 1.05
C THR A 254 13.28 -4.80 1.99
N GLN A 255 13.56 -5.61 3.01
CA GLN A 255 12.69 -5.83 4.16
C GLN A 255 13.49 -5.59 5.45
N LEU A 256 13.03 -4.66 6.29
CA LEU A 256 13.61 -4.39 7.61
C LEU A 256 13.00 -5.32 8.66
N CYS A 257 13.86 -6.01 9.41
CA CYS A 257 13.48 -7.00 10.41
C CYS A 257 14.25 -6.81 11.74
N GLY A 258 13.83 -7.51 12.78
CA GLY A 258 14.46 -7.53 14.10
C GLY A 258 13.84 -6.54 15.08
N THR A 259 14.68 -5.98 15.95
CA THR A 259 14.29 -5.00 16.97
C THR A 259 15.12 -3.73 16.82
N GLN A 260 14.74 -2.66 17.52
CA GLN A 260 15.54 -1.42 17.53
C GLN A 260 17.00 -1.65 17.99
N ASP A 261 17.24 -2.61 18.88
CA ASP A 261 18.58 -2.95 19.37
C ASP A 261 19.35 -3.90 18.44
N LYS A 262 18.64 -4.66 17.60
CA LYS A 262 19.20 -5.66 16.70
C LYS A 262 18.43 -5.71 15.39
N MET A 263 18.81 -4.84 14.48
CA MET A 263 18.16 -4.69 13.18
C MET A 263 18.83 -5.53 12.11
N TYR A 264 18.02 -6.00 11.17
CA TYR A 264 18.44 -6.70 9.96
C TYR A 264 17.83 -5.98 8.75
N MET A 265 18.61 -5.88 7.68
CA MET A 265 18.12 -5.55 6.35
C MET A 265 18.28 -6.78 5.46
N PHE A 266 17.19 -7.22 4.86
CA PHE A 266 17.20 -8.30 3.89
C PHE A 266 16.90 -7.73 2.51
N LEU A 267 17.80 -7.95 1.56
CA LEU A 267 17.70 -7.51 0.17
C LEU A 267 17.46 -8.73 -0.72
N LYS A 268 16.31 -8.79 -1.40
CA LYS A 268 16.08 -9.80 -2.45
C LYS A 268 16.84 -9.39 -3.70
N GLU A 269 17.54 -10.34 -4.33
CA GLU A 269 18.31 -10.07 -5.55
C GLU A 269 17.39 -9.65 -6.70
N ILE A 270 16.54 -10.57 -7.17
CA ILE A 270 15.54 -10.38 -8.23
C ILE A 270 14.42 -11.42 -8.10
N SER A 271 13.34 -11.26 -8.85
CA SER A 271 12.24 -12.24 -8.94
C SER A 271 12.55 -13.44 -9.85
N SER A 272 13.70 -14.10 -9.62
CA SER A 272 14.11 -15.33 -10.34
C SER A 272 14.06 -16.57 -9.45
N ASN A 273 14.53 -16.43 -8.20
CA ASN A 273 14.51 -17.44 -7.15
C ASN A 273 14.46 -16.74 -5.77
N GLY A 274 14.64 -17.51 -4.69
CA GLY A 274 14.60 -17.02 -3.31
C GLY A 274 15.93 -16.48 -2.78
N ASN A 275 16.85 -16.02 -3.64
CA ASN A 275 18.15 -15.51 -3.21
C ASN A 275 18.01 -14.20 -2.42
N MET A 276 18.61 -14.17 -1.23
CA MET A 276 18.59 -13.04 -0.30
C MET A 276 20.01 -12.66 0.10
N ASN A 277 20.31 -11.36 0.14
CA ASN A 277 21.61 -10.81 0.54
C ASN A 277 22.81 -11.34 -0.25
N THR A 278 22.66 -11.53 -1.57
CA THR A 278 23.77 -11.92 -2.44
C THR A 278 24.83 -10.81 -2.49
N VAL A 279 26.09 -11.17 -2.23
CA VAL A 279 27.18 -10.20 -2.04
C VAL A 279 27.45 -9.39 -3.30
N ASP A 280 27.32 -10.02 -4.47
CA ASP A 280 27.47 -9.42 -5.78
C ASP A 280 26.34 -8.44 -6.14
N VAL A 281 25.24 -8.42 -5.39
CA VAL A 281 24.16 -7.41 -5.49
C VAL A 281 24.29 -6.34 -4.41
N ILE A 282 24.64 -6.73 -3.19
CA ILE A 282 24.87 -5.77 -2.09
C ILE A 282 26.00 -4.80 -2.46
N PHE A 283 27.10 -5.30 -3.03
CA PHE A 283 28.25 -4.46 -3.36
C PHE A 283 27.91 -3.34 -4.37
N PRO A 284 27.25 -3.58 -5.51
CA PRO A 284 26.83 -2.48 -6.38
C PRO A 284 25.68 -1.64 -5.80
N ALA A 285 24.85 -2.17 -4.90
CA ALA A 285 23.75 -1.43 -4.28
C ALA A 285 24.18 -0.52 -3.10
N TYR A 286 25.33 -0.78 -2.47
CA TYR A 286 25.78 -0.05 -1.28
C TYR A 286 25.68 1.48 -1.38
N PRO A 287 25.97 2.15 -2.52
CA PRO A 287 25.97 3.62 -2.55
C PRO A 287 24.62 4.28 -2.27
N ILE A 288 23.52 3.53 -2.32
CA ILE A 288 22.17 4.05 -2.09
C ILE A 288 21.70 3.93 -0.64
N PHE A 289 22.38 3.10 0.17
CA PHE A 289 22.07 2.84 1.57
C PHE A 289 23.01 3.63 2.49
#